data_AF-A0A1V2ZZ44-F1
#
_entry.id   AF-A0A1V2ZZ44-F1
#
_cell.length_a   1.000
_cell.length_b   1.000
_cell.length_c   1.000
_cell.angle_alpha   90.00
_cell.angle_beta   90.00
_cell.angle_gamma   90.00
#
_symmetry.space_group_name_H-M   'P 1'
#
loop_
_entity.id
_entity.type
_entity.pdbx_description
1 polymer ?
#
loop_
_entity_poly.entity_id
_entity_poly.type
_entity_poly.pdbx_seq_one_letter_code
_entity_poly.pdbx_strand_id
1 'polypeptide(L)'
;MSKAWKKLDLEGGGLQAVNARLASTMRSRPAAYAAWLLFPVGGHRFYLHEPVGAVAFIAGSAATAALAVLVPGLWWLLPAAPVAALAAFDLVWIDRRVTRYNKELRMRAFLRKGDRPPQDYRGRYTSDEDARRELQEYQEVKEGERPGQPGPAGANDRDRDAGGKRRMPSFNEQEAMLRQMRQRRQDDED
;
A
#
# COMPACT_ATOMS: atom_id res chain seq x y z
N MET A 1 25.78 6.82 8.75
CA MET A 1 24.88 6.64 7.58
C MET A 1 24.73 5.16 7.28
N SER A 2 23.52 4.61 7.34
CA SER A 2 23.27 3.17 7.34
C SER A 2 23.58 2.53 5.97
N LYS A 3 24.18 1.34 5.98
CA LYS A 3 24.58 0.55 4.79
C LYS A 3 23.41 0.04 3.92
N ALA A 4 22.18 0.52 4.17
CA ALA A 4 20.96 0.06 3.50
C ALA A 4 20.96 0.37 1.99
N TRP A 5 21.55 1.50 1.59
CA TRP A 5 21.65 1.88 0.18
C TRP A 5 22.53 0.94 -0.65
N LYS A 6 23.52 0.25 -0.03
CA LYS A 6 24.37 -0.72 -0.72
C LYS A 6 23.64 -2.00 -1.12
N LYS A 7 22.47 -2.26 -0.54
CA LYS A 7 21.64 -3.44 -0.83
C LYS A 7 20.55 -3.19 -1.88
N LEU A 8 20.40 -1.93 -2.33
CA LEU A 8 19.48 -1.61 -3.39
C LEU A 8 20.02 -2.12 -4.73
N ASP A 9 19.25 -2.97 -5.38
CA ASP A 9 19.52 -3.40 -6.75
C ASP A 9 18.64 -2.60 -7.70
N LEU A 10 19.25 -1.86 -8.62
CA LEU A 10 18.53 -1.09 -9.63
C LEU A 10 18.61 -1.74 -11.02
N GLU A 11 19.13 -2.96 -11.13
CA GLU A 11 19.25 -3.73 -12.39
C GLU A 11 19.87 -2.93 -13.57
N GLY A 12 20.61 -1.84 -13.30
CA GLY A 12 21.19 -0.96 -14.32
C GLY A 12 20.23 0.04 -14.99
N GLY A 13 18.92 -0.08 -14.79
CA GLY A 13 17.93 0.91 -15.22
C GLY A 13 17.62 1.84 -14.05
N GLY A 14 17.98 3.12 -14.13
CA GLY A 14 17.83 4.07 -13.01
C GLY A 14 16.46 4.03 -12.30
N LEU A 15 16.37 4.64 -11.11
CA LEU A 15 15.21 4.54 -10.21
C LEU A 15 13.82 4.74 -10.86
N GLN A 16 13.75 5.57 -11.91
CA GLN A 16 12.53 5.81 -12.67
C GLN A 16 12.05 4.57 -13.44
N ALA A 17 12.95 3.80 -14.06
CA ALA A 17 12.61 2.58 -14.80
C ALA A 17 12.09 1.48 -13.86
N VAL A 18 12.75 1.31 -12.71
CA VAL A 18 12.29 0.38 -11.65
C VAL A 18 10.91 0.78 -11.13
N ASN A 19 10.69 2.07 -10.88
CA ASN A 19 9.38 2.58 -10.42
C ASN A 19 8.27 2.40 -11.46
N ALA A 20 8.55 2.64 -12.75
CA ALA A 20 7.58 2.42 -13.83
C ALA A 20 7.19 0.94 -13.93
N ARG A 21 8.17 0.03 -13.91
CA ARG A 21 7.95 -1.42 -13.91
C ARG A 21 7.15 -1.87 -12.68
N LEU A 22 7.49 -1.36 -11.51
CA LEU A 22 6.81 -1.64 -10.26
C LEU A 22 5.35 -1.17 -10.28
N ALA A 23 5.10 0.05 -10.75
CA ALA A 23 3.74 0.58 -10.88
C ALA A 23 2.86 -0.28 -11.81
N SER A 24 3.42 -0.76 -12.93
CA SER A 24 2.69 -1.61 -13.88
C SER A 24 2.34 -3.01 -13.36
N THR A 25 3.09 -3.51 -12.37
CA THR A 25 2.94 -4.86 -11.81
C THR A 25 2.14 -4.88 -10.51
N MET A 26 1.88 -3.71 -9.92
CA MET A 26 1.06 -3.57 -8.73
C MET A 26 -0.39 -3.98 -8.99
N ARG A 27 -0.99 -4.61 -8.00
CA ARG A 27 -2.39 -5.03 -8.03
C ARG A 27 -3.26 -3.93 -7.45
N SER A 28 -4.32 -3.57 -8.18
CA SER A 28 -5.33 -2.63 -7.69
C SER A 28 -6.44 -3.35 -6.93
N ARG A 29 -7.03 -2.67 -5.94
CA ARG A 29 -8.18 -3.16 -5.19
C ARG A 29 -9.42 -3.36 -6.07
N PRO A 30 -9.81 -2.41 -6.96
CA PRO A 30 -10.98 -2.60 -7.80
C PRO A 30 -10.86 -3.83 -8.70
N ALA A 31 -9.69 -4.06 -9.29
CA ALA A 31 -9.47 -5.26 -10.11
C ALA A 31 -9.50 -6.56 -9.28
N ALA A 32 -9.03 -6.54 -8.02
CA ALA A 32 -9.13 -7.70 -7.15
C ALA A 32 -10.59 -8.05 -6.81
N TYR A 33 -11.43 -7.05 -6.53
CA TYR A 33 -12.87 -7.25 -6.33
C TYR A 33 -13.60 -7.64 -7.62
N ALA A 34 -13.22 -7.09 -8.76
CA ALA A 34 -13.76 -7.52 -10.05
C ALA A 34 -13.42 -8.99 -10.33
N ALA A 35 -12.17 -9.40 -10.06
CA ALA A 35 -11.74 -10.80 -10.18
C ALA A 35 -12.44 -11.74 -9.19
N TRP A 36 -12.95 -11.23 -8.07
CA TRP A 36 -13.72 -12.00 -7.10
C TRP A 36 -15.09 -12.41 -7.64
N LEU A 37 -15.68 -11.69 -8.60
CA LEU A 37 -16.89 -12.16 -9.29
C LEU A 37 -16.66 -13.50 -10.01
N LEU A 38 -15.41 -13.83 -10.32
CA LEU A 38 -14.96 -15.10 -10.87
C LEU A 38 -14.44 -16.05 -9.78
N PHE A 39 -14.94 -15.95 -8.54
CA PHE A 39 -14.53 -16.85 -7.45
C PHE A 39 -14.75 -18.34 -7.74
N PRO A 40 -15.77 -18.80 -8.53
CA PRO A 40 -15.93 -20.23 -8.79
C PRO A 40 -14.73 -20.83 -9.54
N VAL A 41 -14.03 -20.01 -10.31
CA VAL A 41 -12.78 -20.38 -11.01
C VAL A 41 -11.53 -19.88 -10.29
N GLY A 42 -11.67 -19.34 -9.07
CA GLY A 42 -10.56 -18.82 -8.28
C GLY A 42 -9.92 -17.54 -8.84
N GLY A 43 -10.65 -16.73 -9.61
CA GLY A 43 -10.11 -15.57 -10.33
C GLY A 43 -9.34 -14.59 -9.45
N HIS A 44 -9.88 -14.24 -8.29
CA HIS A 44 -9.21 -13.35 -7.32
C HIS A 44 -7.93 -13.97 -6.74
N ARG A 45 -7.88 -15.30 -6.56
CA ARG A 45 -6.69 -16.01 -6.06
C ARG A 45 -5.60 -16.09 -7.13
N PHE A 46 -5.96 -16.36 -8.39
CA PHE A 46 -4.99 -16.30 -9.49
C PHE A 46 -4.44 -14.89 -9.70
N TYR A 47 -5.30 -13.87 -9.65
CA TYR A 47 -4.88 -12.47 -9.74
C TYR A 47 -3.84 -12.12 -8.66
N LEU A 48 -4.05 -12.61 -7.43
CA LEU A 48 -3.15 -12.43 -6.29
C LEU A 48 -1.99 -13.44 -6.21
N HIS A 49 -1.82 -14.30 -7.23
CA HIS A 49 -0.76 -15.33 -7.29
C HIS A 49 -0.79 -16.35 -6.13
N GLU A 50 -1.98 -16.77 -5.71
CA GLU A 50 -2.20 -17.82 -4.73
C GLU A 50 -2.76 -19.09 -5.41
N PRO A 51 -1.94 -19.87 -6.15
CA PRO A 51 -2.41 -20.93 -7.05
C PRO A 51 -3.10 -22.08 -6.31
N VAL A 52 -2.60 -22.45 -5.13
CA VAL A 52 -3.20 -23.53 -4.32
C VAL A 52 -4.63 -23.17 -3.91
N GLY A 53 -4.85 -21.92 -3.49
CA GLY A 53 -6.17 -21.43 -3.15
C GLY A 53 -7.09 -21.37 -4.37
N ALA A 54 -6.56 -20.98 -5.54
CA ALA A 54 -7.34 -20.92 -6.77
C ALA A 54 -7.80 -22.32 -7.24
N VAL A 55 -6.91 -23.32 -7.18
CA VAL A 55 -7.24 -24.72 -7.49
C VAL A 55 -8.28 -25.28 -6.52
N ALA A 56 -8.23 -24.91 -5.24
CA ALA A 56 -9.25 -25.32 -4.28
C ALA A 56 -10.66 -24.79 -4.63
N PHE A 57 -10.76 -23.55 -5.12
CA PHE A 57 -12.04 -23.02 -5.63
C PHE A 57 -12.53 -23.80 -6.85
N ILE A 58 -11.66 -24.04 -7.84
CA ILE A 58 -12.01 -24.84 -9.02
C ILE A 58 -12.50 -26.23 -8.62
N ALA A 59 -11.75 -26.93 -7.77
CA ALA A 59 -12.12 -28.27 -7.31
C ALA A 59 -13.45 -28.27 -6.55
N GLY A 60 -13.66 -27.31 -5.65
CA GLY A 60 -14.91 -27.16 -4.90
C GLY A 60 -16.11 -26.83 -5.80
N SER A 61 -15.93 -25.94 -6.78
CA SER A 61 -16.97 -25.61 -7.76
C SER A 61 -17.26 -26.77 -8.71
N ALA A 62 -16.25 -27.51 -9.15
CA ALA A 62 -16.42 -28.71 -9.96
C ALA A 62 -17.15 -29.82 -9.18
N ALA A 63 -16.80 -30.06 -7.92
CA ALA A 63 -17.50 -31.00 -7.05
C ALA A 63 -18.96 -30.59 -6.81
N THR A 64 -19.20 -29.29 -6.62
CA THR A 64 -20.57 -28.74 -6.51
C THR A 64 -21.39 -29.02 -7.76
N ALA A 65 -20.84 -28.73 -8.95
CA ALA A 65 -21.51 -28.97 -10.22
C ALA A 65 -21.76 -30.47 -10.46
N ALA A 66 -20.78 -31.32 -10.18
CA ALA A 66 -20.90 -32.77 -10.32
C ALA A 66 -22.00 -33.34 -9.42
N LEU A 67 -22.04 -32.96 -8.14
CA LEU A 67 -23.10 -33.41 -7.23
C LEU A 67 -24.48 -32.87 -7.62
N ALA A 68 -24.57 -31.63 -8.10
CA ALA A 68 -25.84 -31.04 -8.53
C ALA A 68 -26.46 -31.78 -9.73
N VAL A 69 -25.63 -32.35 -10.61
CA VAL A 69 -26.08 -33.10 -11.80
C VAL A 69 -26.29 -34.59 -11.50
N LEU A 70 -25.39 -35.21 -10.72
CA LEU A 70 -25.34 -36.66 -10.57
C LEU A 70 -26.16 -37.20 -9.38
N VAL A 71 -26.45 -36.35 -8.39
CA VAL A 71 -27.08 -36.78 -7.13
C VAL A 71 -28.35 -35.96 -6.89
N PRO A 72 -29.55 -36.57 -6.91
CA PRO A 72 -30.79 -35.86 -6.63
C PRO A 72 -30.83 -35.35 -5.19
N GLY A 73 -31.46 -34.19 -4.98
CA GLY A 73 -31.59 -33.55 -3.67
C GLY A 73 -30.56 -32.44 -3.43
N LEU A 74 -30.29 -32.15 -2.15
CA LEU A 74 -29.49 -30.98 -1.74
C LEU A 74 -28.03 -31.30 -1.40
N TRP A 75 -27.52 -32.46 -1.83
CA TRP A 75 -26.15 -32.90 -1.53
C TRP A 75 -25.06 -31.97 -2.09
N TRP A 76 -25.35 -31.26 -3.18
CA TRP A 76 -24.47 -30.24 -3.75
C TRP A 76 -24.20 -29.07 -2.80
N LEU A 77 -25.03 -28.86 -1.77
CA LEU A 77 -24.78 -27.85 -0.74
C LEU A 77 -23.54 -28.17 0.11
N LEU A 78 -23.16 -29.45 0.22
CA LEU A 78 -22.00 -29.85 1.04
C LEU A 78 -20.69 -29.19 0.56
N PRO A 79 -20.32 -29.21 -0.73
CA PRO A 79 -19.20 -28.42 -1.23
C PRO A 79 -19.56 -26.95 -1.48
N ALA A 80 -20.80 -26.62 -1.84
CA ALA A 80 -21.17 -25.23 -2.17
C ALA A 80 -21.08 -24.30 -0.96
N ALA A 81 -21.56 -24.74 0.21
CA ALA A 81 -21.56 -23.95 1.43
C ALA A 81 -20.15 -23.51 1.88
N PRO A 82 -19.16 -24.41 2.02
CA PRO A 82 -17.80 -24.00 2.40
C PRO A 82 -17.14 -23.15 1.31
N VAL A 83 -17.36 -23.42 0.03
CA VAL A 83 -16.84 -22.58 -1.07
C VAL A 83 -17.39 -21.16 -0.99
N ALA A 84 -18.70 -21.01 -0.79
CA ALA A 84 -19.35 -19.71 -0.62
C ALA A 84 -18.87 -18.99 0.64
N ALA A 85 -18.73 -19.70 1.76
CA ALA A 85 -18.21 -19.15 3.01
C ALA A 85 -16.76 -18.65 2.85
N LEU A 86 -15.90 -19.41 2.15
CA LEU A 86 -14.54 -18.99 1.83
C LEU A 86 -14.50 -17.78 0.89
N ALA A 87 -15.39 -17.73 -0.11
CA ALA A 87 -15.52 -16.57 -0.98
C ALA A 87 -15.94 -15.31 -0.20
N ALA A 88 -16.92 -15.44 0.71
CA ALA A 88 -17.35 -14.34 1.57
C ALA A 88 -16.25 -13.89 2.53
N PHE A 89 -15.52 -14.84 3.13
CA PHE A 89 -14.34 -14.54 3.95
C PHE A 89 -13.30 -13.77 3.13
N ASP A 90 -13.08 -14.15 1.87
CA ASP A 90 -12.14 -13.47 0.99
C ASP A 90 -12.51 -12.01 0.72
N LEU A 91 -13.79 -11.62 0.66
CA LEU A 91 -14.20 -10.22 0.50
C LEU A 91 -13.61 -9.32 1.58
N VAL A 92 -13.63 -9.77 2.84
CA VAL A 92 -13.08 -9.01 3.98
C VAL A 92 -11.56 -8.96 3.94
N TRP A 93 -10.91 -9.95 3.31
CA TRP A 93 -9.46 -10.10 3.30
C TRP A 93 -8.77 -9.64 2.02
N ILE A 94 -9.49 -9.38 0.93
CA ILE A 94 -8.93 -8.94 -0.36
C ILE A 94 -8.03 -7.72 -0.17
N ASP A 95 -8.46 -6.71 0.60
CA ASP A 95 -7.66 -5.50 0.81
C ASP A 95 -6.31 -5.80 1.49
N ARG A 96 -6.34 -6.64 2.53
CA ARG A 96 -5.13 -7.07 3.24
C ARG A 96 -4.19 -7.85 2.32
N ARG A 97 -4.73 -8.72 1.45
CA ARG A 97 -3.93 -9.51 0.51
C ARG A 97 -3.32 -8.65 -0.60
N VAL A 98 -4.09 -7.71 -1.17
CA VAL A 98 -3.56 -6.73 -2.14
C VAL A 98 -2.43 -5.92 -1.52
N THR A 99 -2.62 -5.45 -0.28
CA THR A 99 -1.60 -4.70 0.45
C THR A 99 -0.34 -5.54 0.69
N ARG A 100 -0.50 -6.79 1.14
CA ARG A 100 0.61 -7.74 1.33
C ARG A 100 1.35 -8.01 0.04
N TYR A 101 0.64 -8.36 -1.04
CA TYR A 101 1.23 -8.62 -2.36
C TYR A 101 2.02 -7.40 -2.87
N ASN A 102 1.42 -6.21 -2.83
CA ASN A 102 2.10 -5.00 -3.28
C ASN A 102 3.31 -4.68 -2.40
N LYS A 103 3.25 -4.90 -1.08
CA LYS A 103 4.40 -4.74 -0.18
C LYS A 103 5.53 -5.70 -0.55
N GLU A 104 5.22 -6.97 -0.76
CA GLU A 104 6.20 -7.98 -1.20
C GLU A 104 6.80 -7.64 -2.56
N LEU A 105 5.99 -7.16 -3.51
CA LEU A 105 6.44 -6.75 -4.83
C LEU A 105 7.45 -5.59 -4.75
N ARG A 106 7.16 -4.56 -3.94
CA ARG A 106 8.11 -3.46 -3.70
C ARG A 106 9.39 -3.97 -3.07
N MET A 107 9.28 -4.87 -2.08
CA MET A 107 10.46 -5.46 -1.45
C MET A 107 11.33 -6.21 -2.46
N ARG A 108 10.74 -7.03 -3.33
CA ARG A 108 11.47 -7.77 -4.38
C ARG A 108 12.12 -6.86 -5.41
N ALA A 109 11.49 -5.72 -5.74
CA ALA A 109 12.02 -4.77 -6.70
C ALA A 109 13.23 -3.99 -6.19
N PHE A 110 13.35 -3.80 -4.86
CA PHE A 110 14.42 -3.00 -4.27
C PHE A 110 15.49 -3.81 -3.53
N LEU A 111 15.17 -5.03 -3.08
CA LEU A 111 16.14 -5.89 -2.39
C LEU A 111 16.84 -6.81 -3.39
N ARG A 112 18.16 -6.95 -3.27
CA ARG A 112 18.94 -7.96 -3.99
C ARG A 112 18.36 -9.36 -3.77
N LYS A 113 18.47 -10.21 -4.80
CA LYS A 113 18.04 -11.61 -4.75
C LYS A 113 18.70 -12.34 -3.57
N GLY A 114 17.90 -12.76 -2.59
CA GLY A 114 18.36 -13.45 -1.38
C GLY A 114 18.49 -12.57 -0.13
N ASP A 115 18.42 -11.24 -0.26
CA ASP A 115 18.35 -10.34 0.89
C ASP A 115 16.91 -10.28 1.42
N ARG A 116 16.74 -10.66 2.68
CA ARG A 116 15.50 -10.40 3.44
C ARG A 116 15.65 -9.08 4.19
N PRO A 117 14.55 -8.33 4.43
CA PRO A 117 14.59 -7.28 5.43
C PRO A 117 15.09 -7.86 6.76
N PRO A 118 15.84 -7.09 7.56
CA PRO A 118 16.12 -7.46 8.95
C PRO A 118 14.83 -7.91 9.66
N GLN A 119 14.91 -8.88 10.57
CA GLN A 119 13.72 -9.44 11.26
C GLN A 119 12.87 -8.36 11.95
N ASP A 120 13.48 -7.25 12.36
CA ASP A 120 12.82 -6.10 13.00
C ASP A 120 12.61 -4.89 12.07
N TYR A 121 12.60 -5.08 10.75
CA TYR A 121 12.41 -3.96 9.82
C TYR A 121 10.98 -3.41 9.87
N ARG A 122 10.80 -2.30 10.59
CA ARG A 122 9.51 -1.60 10.81
C ARG A 122 9.20 -0.52 9.76
N GLY A 123 9.95 -0.49 8.65
CA GLY A 123 9.71 0.44 7.55
C GLY A 123 10.28 1.84 7.82
N ARG A 124 9.42 2.86 7.85
CA ARG A 124 9.81 4.26 8.13
C ARG A 124 10.15 4.48 9.61
N TYR A 125 9.60 3.64 10.49
CA TYR A 125 9.78 3.74 11.93
C TYR A 125 10.93 2.87 12.40
N THR A 126 11.76 3.43 13.28
CA THR A 126 12.90 2.73 13.89
C THR A 126 12.53 2.03 15.20
N SER A 127 11.44 2.43 15.85
CA SER A 127 10.90 1.83 17.08
C SER A 127 9.39 2.05 17.21
N ASP A 128 8.71 1.34 18.13
CA ASP A 128 7.29 1.61 18.45
C ASP A 128 7.11 2.97 19.11
N GLU A 129 8.11 3.43 19.85
CA GLU A 129 8.12 4.76 20.45
C GLU A 129 8.18 5.85 19.38
N ASP A 130 9.02 5.68 18.36
CA ASP A 130 9.07 6.61 17.22
C ASP A 130 7.75 6.64 16.45
N ALA A 131 7.11 5.47 16.26
CA ALA A 131 5.81 5.39 15.61
C ALA A 131 4.71 6.11 16.41
N ARG A 132 4.69 5.93 17.75
CA ARG A 132 3.75 6.60 18.64
C ARG A 132 3.99 8.11 18.70
N ARG A 133 5.26 8.54 18.76
CA ARG A 133 5.64 9.97 18.78
C ARG A 133 5.21 10.67 17.49
N GLU A 134 5.50 10.10 16.33
CA GLU A 134 5.09 10.71 15.04
C GLU A 134 3.57 10.71 14.86
N LEU A 135 2.86 9.69 15.39
CA LEU A 135 1.39 9.69 15.43
C LEU A 135 0.82 10.79 16.34
N GLN A 136 1.42 11.01 17.51
CA GLN A 136 1.03 12.08 18.44
C GLN A 136 1.29 13.46 17.85
N GLU A 137 2.49 13.70 17.31
CA GLU A 137 2.81 14.95 16.60
C GLU A 137 1.83 15.23 15.46
N TYR A 138 1.45 14.19 14.70
CA TYR A 138 0.46 14.34 13.63
C TYR A 138 -0.93 14.69 14.15
N GLN A 139 -1.35 14.07 15.26
CA GLN A 139 -2.62 14.39 15.91
C GLN A 139 -2.64 15.82 16.44
N GLU A 140 -1.58 16.28 17.11
CA GLU A 140 -1.45 17.65 17.62
C GLU A 140 -1.50 18.69 16.50
N VAL A 141 -0.80 18.45 15.39
CA VAL A 141 -0.86 19.34 14.21
C VAL A 141 -2.27 19.36 13.63
N LYS A 142 -2.94 18.21 13.52
CA LYS A 142 -4.31 18.14 12.97
C LYS A 142 -5.36 18.75 13.89
N GLU A 143 -5.18 18.66 15.19
CA GLU A 143 -6.04 19.32 16.18
C GLU A 143 -5.85 20.84 16.15
N GLY A 144 -4.61 21.32 15.93
CA GLY A 144 -4.32 22.74 15.73
C GLY A 144 -4.80 23.31 14.39
N GLU A 145 -5.11 22.46 13.40
CA GLU A 145 -5.68 22.85 12.10
C GLU A 145 -7.22 22.86 12.08
N ARG A 146 -7.90 22.67 13.22
CA ARG A 146 -9.37 22.74 13.29
C ARG A 146 -9.87 24.12 12.79
N PRO A 147 -10.96 24.16 12.00
CA PRO A 147 -11.48 25.42 11.46
C PRO A 147 -11.80 26.40 12.58
N GLY A 148 -11.14 27.56 12.57
CA GLY A 148 -11.33 28.64 13.55
C GLY A 148 -10.23 28.79 14.61
N GLN A 149 -9.20 27.93 14.64
CA GLN A 149 -7.99 28.15 15.44
C GLN A 149 -6.77 28.41 14.55
N PRO A 150 -6.03 29.52 14.75
CA PRO A 150 -4.73 29.68 14.10
C PRO A 150 -3.77 28.65 14.70
N GLY A 151 -3.46 27.60 13.95
CA GLY A 151 -2.52 26.57 14.36
C GLY A 151 -1.11 27.15 14.63
N PRO A 152 -0.27 26.45 15.42
CA PRO A 152 1.05 26.92 15.84
C PRO A 152 2.10 27.01 14.72
N ALA A 153 1.70 26.85 13.45
CA ALA A 153 2.56 26.88 12.27
C ALA A 153 3.27 28.23 12.00
N GLY A 154 3.11 29.22 12.88
CA GLY A 154 3.79 30.52 12.79
C GLY A 154 4.69 30.89 13.98
N ALA A 155 4.79 30.07 15.03
CA ALA A 155 5.33 30.56 16.31
C ALA A 155 6.75 30.10 16.68
N ASN A 156 7.31 29.03 16.11
CA ASN A 156 8.64 28.54 16.55
C ASN A 156 9.44 27.89 15.42
N ASP A 157 10.01 28.73 14.56
CA ASP A 157 10.87 28.30 13.44
C ASP A 157 12.31 28.83 13.56
N ARG A 158 12.80 29.02 14.81
CA ARG A 158 14.17 29.47 15.06
C ARG A 158 15.14 28.40 15.57
N ASP A 159 14.66 27.26 16.08
CA ASP A 159 15.53 26.25 16.72
C ASP A 159 15.42 24.83 16.14
N ARG A 160 14.78 24.63 14.98
CA ARG A 160 14.70 23.31 14.32
C ARG A 160 15.81 23.09 13.28
N ASP A 161 17.05 23.43 13.63
CA ASP A 161 18.23 23.05 12.85
C ASP A 161 19.21 22.23 13.71
N ALA A 162 18.78 21.02 14.05
CA ALA A 162 19.66 19.95 14.50
C ALA A 162 19.14 18.60 13.98
N GLY A 163 19.36 18.33 12.68
CA GLY A 163 19.16 16.97 12.14
C GLY A 163 18.35 16.84 10.86
N GLY A 164 18.63 17.68 9.86
CA GLY A 164 18.44 17.47 8.42
C GLY A 164 17.60 16.28 7.93
N LYS A 165 16.30 16.51 7.76
CA LYS A 165 15.55 16.06 6.57
C LYS A 165 14.56 17.16 6.20
N ARG A 166 14.92 17.96 5.20
CA ARG A 166 14.04 18.98 4.59
C ARG A 166 12.72 18.30 4.21
N ARG A 167 11.65 18.63 4.94
CA ARG A 167 10.29 18.26 4.56
C ARG A 167 10.01 18.90 3.19
N MET A 168 9.37 18.15 2.30
CA MET A 168 8.87 18.72 1.05
C MET A 168 7.75 19.71 1.44
N PRO A 169 7.79 20.98 1.00
CA PRO A 169 6.83 21.99 1.45
C PRO A 169 5.39 21.57 1.16
N SER A 170 4.46 21.91 2.06
CA SER A 170 3.04 21.65 1.84
C SER A 170 2.51 22.42 0.62
N PHE A 171 1.36 22.02 0.06
CA PHE A 171 0.79 22.70 -1.11
C PHE A 171 0.54 24.20 -0.85
N ASN A 172 0.12 24.55 0.37
CA ASN A 172 -0.06 25.94 0.79
C ASN A 172 1.27 26.70 0.87
N GLU A 173 2.34 26.06 1.32
CA GLU A 173 3.69 26.66 1.34
C GLU A 173 4.25 26.83 -0.08
N GLN A 174 3.99 25.88 -0.98
CA GLN A 174 4.36 26.00 -2.39
C GLN A 174 3.61 27.15 -3.07
N GLU A 175 2.31 27.32 -2.79
CA GLU A 175 1.53 28.44 -3.31
C GLU A 175 2.01 29.78 -2.73
N ALA A 176 2.33 29.84 -1.43
CA ALA A 176 2.90 31.03 -0.80
C ALA A 176 4.26 31.41 -1.37
N MET A 177 5.14 30.43 -1.64
CA MET A 177 6.43 30.67 -2.29
C MET A 177 6.26 31.20 -3.72
N LEU A 178 5.32 30.66 -4.49
CA LEU A 178 5.02 31.14 -5.83
C LEU A 178 4.50 32.59 -5.83
N ARG A 179 3.67 32.96 -4.85
CA ARG A 179 3.20 34.33 -4.67
C ARG A 179 4.34 35.29 -4.33
N GLN A 180 5.25 34.90 -3.43
CA GLN A 180 6.42 35.72 -3.07
C GLN A 180 7.40 35.90 -4.23
N MET A 181 7.63 34.85 -5.04
CA MET A 181 8.46 34.95 -6.24
C MET A 181 7.85 35.90 -7.29
N ARG A 182 6.51 35.93 -7.39
CA ARG A 182 5.80 36.84 -8.28
C ARG A 182 5.90 38.29 -7.83
N GLN A 183 5.78 38.55 -6.53
CA GLN A 183 5.93 39.90 -5.96
C GLN A 183 7.35 40.43 -6.12
N ARG A 184 8.38 39.66 -5.77
CA ARG A 184 9.78 40.09 -5.94
C ARG A 184 10.14 40.42 -7.38
N ARG A 185 9.62 39.66 -8.34
CA ARG A 185 9.84 39.94 -9.76
C ARG A 185 9.19 41.25 -10.21
N GLN A 186 8.09 41.64 -9.57
CA GLN A 186 7.39 42.89 -9.85
C GLN A 186 8.11 44.09 -9.22
N ASP A 187 8.68 43.90 -8.03
CA ASP A 187 9.48 44.92 -7.33
C ASP A 187 10.87 45.14 -7.97
N ASP A 188 11.40 44.15 -8.72
CA ASP A 188 12.67 44.25 -9.46
C ASP A 188 12.50 44.85 -10.89
N GLU A 189 11.26 45.04 -11.36
CA GLU A 189 10.93 45.61 -12.69
C GLU A 189 10.47 47.08 -12.63
N ASP A 190 10.33 47.68 -11.43
CA ASP A 190 10.07 49.11 -11.16
C ASP A 190 11.33 49.85 -10.67
#